data_AF-A0A7C7CUI5-F1
#
_entry.id   AF-A0A7C7CUI5-F1
#
_cell.length_a   1.000
_cell.length_b   1.000
_cell.length_c   1.000
_cell.angle_alpha   90.00
_cell.angle_beta   90.00
_cell.angle_gamma   90.00
#
_symmetry.space_group_name_H-M   'P 1'
#
loop_
_entity.id
_entity.type
_entity.pdbx_description
1 polymer ?
#
loop_
_entity_poly.entity_id
_entity_poly.type
_entity_poly.pdbx_seq_one_letter_code
_entity_poly.pdbx_strand_id
1 'polypeptide(L)' 'MVHFSEMAKFLAIACLTNYAAGATKHPLTHEKVTETVQKSSSTFSKLLEIIISKIGEKL' A
#
# COMPACT_ATOMS: atom_id res chain seq x y z
N MET A 1 -37.78 8.41 -2.31
CA MET A 1 -36.88 8.02 -3.40
C MET A 1 -35.46 8.19 -2.89
N VAL A 2 -34.80 7.11 -2.47
CA VAL A 2 -33.40 7.19 -2.00
C VAL A 2 -32.51 7.18 -3.24
N HIS A 3 -31.89 8.31 -3.55
CA HIS A 3 -30.82 8.35 -4.54
C HIS A 3 -29.64 7.55 -4.00
N PHE A 4 -29.35 6.39 -4.59
CA PHE A 4 -28.07 5.73 -4.39
C PHE A 4 -27.00 6.62 -5.03
N SER A 5 -26.22 7.32 -4.21
CA SER A 5 -24.94 7.88 -4.64
C SER A 5 -24.06 6.72 -5.10
N GLU A 6 -23.60 6.73 -6.34
CA GLU A 6 -22.62 5.74 -6.80
C GLU A 6 -21.39 5.77 -5.87
N MET A 7 -21.06 4.63 -5.26
CA MET A 7 -19.89 4.52 -4.41
C MET A 7 -18.62 4.68 -5.25
N ALA A 8 -17.69 5.51 -4.78
CA ALA A 8 -16.38 5.64 -5.38
C ALA A 8 -15.68 4.27 -5.42
N LYS A 9 -15.07 3.94 -6.57
CA LYS A 9 -14.20 2.77 -6.69
C LYS A 9 -12.86 3.09 -6.03
N PHE A 10 -12.42 2.24 -5.12
CA PHE A 10 -11.19 2.45 -4.35
C PHE A 10 -10.20 1.30 -4.55
N LEU A 11 -8.91 1.65 -4.59
CA LEU A 11 -7.80 0.72 -4.58
C LEU A 11 -6.91 1.04 -3.37
N ALA A 12 -6.74 0.07 -2.47
CA ALA A 12 -5.80 0.13 -1.36
C ALA A 12 -4.59 -0.76 -1.64
N ILE A 13 -3.39 -0.27 -1.30
CA ILE A 13 -2.14 -1.03 -1.38
C ILE A 13 -1.41 -0.86 -0.06
N ALA A 14 -0.94 -1.96 0.53
CA ALA A 14 -0.19 -1.94 1.78
C ALA A 14 1.25 -2.41 1.53
N CYS A 15 2.22 -1.71 2.11
CA CYS A 15 3.61 -2.16 2.19
C CYS A 15 3.76 -3.07 3.41
N LEU A 16 4.14 -4.34 3.20
CA LEU A 16 4.41 -5.26 4.30
C LEU A 16 5.78 -4.95 4.92
N THR A 17 5.75 -4.46 6.16
CA THR A 17 6.97 -4.02 6.88
C THR A 17 7.53 -5.07 7.82
N ASN A 18 6.69 -6.01 8.26
CA ASN A 18 7.03 -7.06 9.21
C ASN A 18 5.97 -8.17 9.18
N TYR A 19 6.32 -9.31 9.75
CA TYR A 19 5.34 -10.34 10.09
C TYR A 19 4.48 -9.91 11.28
N ALA A 20 3.28 -10.48 11.39
CA ALA A 20 2.42 -10.27 12.55
C ALA A 20 3.11 -10.71 13.86
N ALA A 21 2.69 -10.11 14.97
CA ALA A 21 3.21 -10.46 16.29
C ALA A 21 3.02 -11.98 16.56
N GLY A 22 4.07 -12.62 17.08
CA GLY A 22 4.07 -14.05 17.38
C GLY A 22 4.34 -14.97 16.17
N ALA A 23 4.34 -14.46 14.93
CA ALA A 23 4.68 -15.27 13.76
C ALA A 23 6.19 -15.58 13.66
N THR A 24 7.03 -14.77 14.30
CA THR A 24 8.48 -15.00 14.39
C THR A 24 8.99 -14.69 15.79
N LYS A 25 10.21 -15.15 16.10
CA LYS A 25 10.91 -14.81 17.35
C LYS A 25 11.54 -13.42 17.34
N HIS A 26 11.50 -12.70 16.22
CA HIS A 26 12.09 -11.38 16.11
C HIS A 26 11.17 -10.31 16.72
N PRO A 27 11.69 -9.39 17.55
CA PRO A 27 10.90 -8.32 18.14
C PRO A 27 10.44 -7.32 17.06
N LEU A 28 9.25 -6.75 17.26
CA LEU A 28 8.70 -5.69 16.41
C LEU A 28 9.22 -4.34 16.90
N THR A 29 10.04 -3.68 16.10
CA THR A 29 10.60 -2.35 16.43
C THR A 29 10.31 -1.33 15.33
N HIS A 30 10.18 -0.07 15.71
CA HIS A 30 9.95 1.03 14.76
C HIS A 30 11.11 1.21 13.79
N GLU A 31 12.35 0.97 14.22
CA GLU A 31 13.54 1.06 13.39
C GLU A 31 13.47 0.02 12.26
N LYS A 32 13.05 -1.21 12.58
CA LYS A 32 12.96 -2.29 11.59
C LYS A 32 11.84 -2.07 10.58
N VAL A 33 10.71 -1.53 11.05
CA VAL A 33 9.61 -1.08 10.19
C VAL A 33 10.12 -0.02 9.22
N THR A 34 10.78 1.02 9.73
CA THR A 34 11.31 2.13 8.94
C THR A 34 12.34 1.66 7.91
N GLU A 35 13.28 0.80 8.30
CA GLU A 35 14.27 0.20 7.40
C GLU A 35 13.60 -0.51 6.21
N THR A 36 12.55 -1.27 6.48
CA THR A 36 11.82 -2.04 5.46
C THR A 36 11.01 -1.12 4.53
N VAL A 37 10.39 -0.07 5.08
CA VAL A 37 9.73 0.98 4.28
C VAL A 37 10.72 1.66 3.35
N GLN A 38 11.91 2.06 3.83
CA GLN A 38 12.91 2.71 3.01
C GLN A 38 13.39 1.81 1.84
N LYS A 39 13.59 0.52 2.11
CA LYS A 39 13.94 -0.46 1.06
C LYS A 39 12.84 -0.64 0.01
N SER A 40 11.58 -0.51 0.42
CA SER A 40 10.41 -0.76 -0.45
C SER A 40 9.94 0.50 -1.18
N SER A 41 10.34 1.68 -0.71
CA SER A 41 9.86 2.99 -1.19
C SER A 41 9.99 3.16 -2.71
N SER A 42 11.17 2.91 -3.29
CA SER A 42 11.37 3.07 -4.74
C SER A 42 10.46 2.15 -5.57
N THR A 43 10.31 0.90 -5.15
CA THR A 43 9.44 -0.07 -5.83
C THR A 43 7.97 0.34 -5.71
N PHE A 44 7.56 0.80 -4.53
CA PHE A 44 6.19 1.22 -4.28
C PHE A 44 5.82 2.46 -5.11
N SER A 45 6.70 3.47 -5.17
CA SER A 45 6.49 4.67 -5.97
C SER A 45 6.35 4.34 -7.46
N LYS A 46 7.23 3.49 -8.00
CA LYS A 46 7.14 3.03 -9.40
C LYS A 46 5.82 2.30 -9.69
N LEU A 47 5.36 1.46 -8.76
CA LEU A 47 4.08 0.78 -8.90
C LEU A 47 2.92 1.78 -8.94
N LEU A 48 2.91 2.78 -8.05
CA LEU A 48 1.90 3.83 -8.04
C LEU A 48 1.90 4.63 -9.34
N GLU A 49 3.07 5.03 -9.85
CA GLU A 49 3.21 5.75 -11.12
C GLU A 49 2.58 4.96 -12.29
N ILE A 50 2.87 3.66 -12.37
CA ILE A 50 2.30 2.77 -13.40
C ILE A 50 0.78 2.66 -13.25
N ILE A 51 0.28 2.47 -12.03
CA ILE A 51 -1.17 2.37 -11.76
C ILE A 51 -1.88 3.65 -12.17
N ILE A 52 -1.36 4.81 -11.74
CA ILE A 52 -1.93 6.12 -12.06
C ILE A 52 -1.91 6.35 -13.57
N SER A 53 -0.78 6.05 -14.25
CA SER A 53 -0.67 6.15 -15.70
C SER A 53 -1.70 5.29 -16.42
N LYS A 54 -1.91 4.04 -15.98
CA LYS A 54 -2.85 3.11 -16.62
C LYS A 54 -4.32 3.43 -16.33
N ILE A 55 -4.61 4.03 -15.19
CA ILE A 55 -5.95 4.55 -14.88
C ILE A 55 -6.22 5.82 -15.67
N GLY A 56 -5.23 6.74 -15.74
CA GLY A 56 -5.34 8.00 -16.46
C GLY A 56 -5.44 7.84 -17.97
N GLU A 57 -4.79 6.84 -18.58
CA GLU A 57 -4.94 6.49 -20.00
C GLU A 57 -6.37 6.06 -20.39
N LYS A 58 -7.21 5.67 -19.42
CA LYS A 58 -8.60 5.23 -19.63
C LYS A 58 -9.66 6.34 -19.41
N LEU A 59 -9.23 7.55 -19.05
CA LEU A 59 -10.08 8.74 -18.94
C LEU A 59 -9.95 9.59 -20.20
#